data_AF-A0A2A2CGR7-F1
#
_entry.id   AF-A0A2A2CGR7-F1
#
_cell.length_a   1.000
_cell.length_b   1.000
_cell.length_c   1.000
_cell.angle_alpha   90.00
_cell.angle_beta   90.00
_cell.angle_gamma   90.00
#
_symmetry.space_group_name_H-M   'P 1'
#
loop_
_entity.id
_entity.type
_entity.pdbx_description
1 polymer ?
#
loop_
_entity_poly.entity_id
_entity_poly.type
_entity_poly.pdbx_seq_one_letter_code
_entity_poly.pdbx_strand_id
1 'polypeptide(L)'
;MSIKYRYFKMNERDSRHYHREWLDCTGRERKKLIDDFLSNHRAKGYLYFWCRGHIFVTSILVHEDVDVGRNKRVLSDKFDEDGRVLFSVKPDRRFREGKKLNKALNILNEKLKQLPSFSTWMVNKLDCYFEVFGVSNGRTVMACSSAGFYGDKGAVVVRIPVGESDNAFSPEKLHPSLMAIKHSEFIAITEE
;
A
#
# COMPACT_ATOMS: atom_id res chain seq x y z
N MET A 1 -10.92 -10.29 20.40
CA MET A 1 -10.75 -8.85 20.61
C MET A 1 -10.59 -8.18 19.26
N SER A 2 -11.61 -7.43 18.82
CA SER A 2 -11.65 -6.80 17.49
C SER A 2 -11.02 -5.41 17.51
N ILE A 3 -10.15 -5.12 16.54
CA ILE A 3 -9.54 -3.80 16.37
C ILE A 3 -10.60 -2.80 15.88
N LYS A 4 -10.69 -1.63 16.50
CA LYS A 4 -11.55 -0.52 16.05
C LYS A 4 -10.71 0.52 15.31
N TYR A 5 -11.38 1.39 14.55
CA TYR A 5 -10.73 2.46 13.80
C TYR A 5 -11.41 3.81 14.02
N ARG A 6 -10.60 4.86 14.05
CA ARG A 6 -11.01 6.26 13.94
C ARG A 6 -10.64 6.76 12.55
N TYR A 7 -11.51 7.56 11.95
CA TYR A 7 -11.38 8.00 10.57
C TYR A 7 -11.26 9.52 10.52
N PHE A 8 -10.38 9.99 9.65
CA PHE A 8 -10.09 11.41 9.46
C PHE A 8 -9.99 11.74 7.99
N LYS A 9 -10.22 13.02 7.67
CA LYS A 9 -10.15 13.57 6.33
C LYS A 9 -9.53 14.96 6.36
N MET A 10 -8.83 15.31 5.28
CA MET A 10 -8.40 16.68 5.03
C MET A 10 -9.37 17.41 4.12
N ASN A 11 -9.37 18.74 4.20
CA ASN A 11 -10.00 19.56 3.17
C ASN A 11 -9.27 19.36 1.82
N GLU A 12 -9.90 19.78 0.73
CA GLU A 12 -9.37 19.56 -0.62
C GLU A 12 -8.02 20.25 -0.86
N ARG A 13 -7.86 21.48 -0.35
CA ARG A 13 -6.63 22.26 -0.51
C ARG A 13 -5.43 21.54 0.09
N ASP A 14 -5.56 21.11 1.34
CA ASP A 14 -4.49 20.40 2.06
C ASP A 14 -4.25 19.03 1.44
N SER A 15 -5.32 18.33 1.03
CA SER A 15 -5.23 17.03 0.35
C SER A 15 -4.38 17.12 -0.92
N ARG A 16 -4.66 18.11 -1.78
CA ARG A 16 -3.90 18.34 -3.02
C ARG A 16 -2.47 18.82 -2.75
N HIS A 17 -2.28 19.63 -1.71
CA HIS A 17 -0.96 20.09 -1.29
C HIS A 17 -0.06 18.92 -0.90
N TYR A 18 -0.48 18.09 0.06
CA TYR A 18 0.32 16.96 0.53
C TYR A 18 0.52 15.89 -0.54
N HIS A 19 -0.47 15.62 -1.40
CA HIS A 19 -0.27 14.69 -2.51
C HIS A 19 0.78 15.20 -3.51
N ARG A 20 0.76 16.50 -3.84
CA ARG A 20 1.78 17.12 -4.70
C ARG A 20 3.16 17.06 -4.06
N GLU A 21 3.26 17.40 -2.78
CA GLU A 21 4.52 17.32 -2.03
C GLU A 21 5.06 15.88 -2.04
N TRP A 22 4.22 14.89 -1.76
CA TRP A 22 4.63 13.48 -1.84
C TRP A 22 5.15 13.11 -3.23
N LEU A 23 4.45 13.50 -4.29
CA LEU A 23 4.87 13.25 -5.67
C LEU A 23 6.25 13.83 -5.97
N ASP A 24 6.49 15.06 -5.54
CA ASP A 24 7.72 15.80 -5.82
C ASP A 24 8.90 15.28 -4.96
N CYS A 25 8.65 14.84 -3.72
CA CYS A 25 9.69 14.28 -2.86
C CYS A 25 10.03 12.82 -3.17
N THR A 26 9.03 11.98 -3.49
CA THR A 26 9.22 10.52 -3.55
C THR A 26 8.34 9.82 -4.59
N GLY A 27 7.10 10.26 -4.79
CA GLY A 27 6.08 9.53 -5.52
C GLY A 27 6.39 9.36 -7.01
N ARG A 28 6.94 10.39 -7.67
CA ARG A 28 7.32 10.31 -9.10
C ARG A 28 8.46 9.30 -9.32
N GLU A 29 9.50 9.37 -8.50
CA GLU A 29 10.63 8.44 -8.60
C GLU A 29 10.19 7.01 -8.27
N ARG A 30 9.37 6.84 -7.22
CA ARG A 30 8.78 5.55 -6.85
C ARG A 30 8.00 4.94 -8.01
N LYS A 31 7.11 5.73 -8.63
CA LYS A 31 6.29 5.29 -9.76
C LYS A 31 7.18 4.86 -10.93
N LYS A 32 8.13 5.71 -11.33
CA LYS A 32 9.08 5.39 -12.41
C LYS A 32 9.85 4.09 -12.14
N LEU A 33 10.37 3.92 -10.92
CA LEU A 33 11.10 2.71 -10.54
C LEU A 33 10.24 1.44 -10.67
N ILE A 34 8.96 1.51 -10.30
CA ILE A 34 8.02 0.39 -10.43
C ILE A 34 7.70 0.14 -11.91
N ASP A 35 7.38 1.18 -12.67
CA ASP A 35 7.02 1.09 -14.09
C ASP A 35 8.20 0.50 -14.91
N ASP A 36 9.41 0.99 -14.67
CA ASP A 36 10.64 0.46 -15.28
C ASP A 36 10.85 -1.02 -14.91
N PHE A 37 10.62 -1.39 -13.65
CA PHE A 37 10.73 -2.78 -13.21
C PHE A 37 9.70 -3.68 -13.91
N LEU A 38 8.44 -3.25 -13.99
CA LEU A 38 7.36 -4.02 -14.63
C LEU A 38 7.62 -4.19 -16.13
N SER A 39 8.02 -3.11 -16.81
CA SER A 39 8.36 -3.12 -18.23
C SER A 39 9.48 -4.12 -18.53
N ASN A 40 10.57 -4.09 -17.74
CA ASN A 40 11.70 -5.01 -17.88
C ASN A 40 11.33 -6.50 -17.69
N HIS A 41 10.21 -6.79 -17.04
CA HIS A 41 9.73 -8.14 -16.78
C HIS A 41 8.46 -8.50 -17.56
N ARG A 42 8.03 -7.64 -18.52
CA ARG A 42 6.76 -7.80 -19.27
C ARG A 42 5.56 -8.01 -18.35
N ALA A 43 5.58 -7.36 -17.19
CA ALA A 43 4.54 -7.45 -16.19
C ALA A 43 3.53 -6.32 -16.34
N LYS A 44 2.27 -6.62 -16.09
CA LYS A 44 1.15 -5.66 -16.06
C LYS A 44 0.90 -5.09 -14.67
N GLY A 45 1.42 -5.76 -13.64
CA GLY A 45 1.28 -5.33 -12.27
C GLY A 45 2.10 -6.18 -11.34
N TYR A 46 1.84 -6.05 -10.05
CA TYR A 46 2.56 -6.78 -9.02
C TYR A 46 1.69 -7.04 -7.80
N LEU A 47 2.04 -8.09 -7.06
CA LEU A 47 1.52 -8.31 -5.72
C LEU A 47 2.56 -7.84 -4.70
N TYR A 48 2.06 -7.28 -3.61
CA TYR A 48 2.89 -6.84 -2.51
C TYR A 48 2.29 -7.26 -1.17
N PHE A 49 3.13 -7.27 -0.15
CA PHE A 49 2.66 -7.20 1.24
C PHE A 49 3.27 -5.97 1.90
N TRP A 50 2.60 -5.49 2.94
CA TRP A 50 3.09 -4.42 3.78
C TRP A 50 3.71 -5.01 5.04
N CYS A 51 4.86 -4.49 5.47
CA CYS A 51 5.51 -4.87 6.71
C CYS A 51 6.32 -3.69 7.26
N ARG A 52 6.04 -3.31 8.52
CA ARG A 52 6.77 -2.25 9.26
C ARG A 52 6.93 -0.95 8.47
N GLY A 53 5.84 -0.44 7.90
CA GLY A 53 5.86 0.81 7.14
C GLY A 53 6.32 0.65 5.69
N HIS A 54 6.82 -0.51 5.27
CA HIS A 54 7.36 -0.71 3.93
C HIS A 54 6.49 -1.64 3.09
N ILE A 55 6.42 -1.34 1.79
CA ILE A 55 5.81 -2.20 0.79
C ILE A 55 6.89 -3.10 0.21
N PHE A 56 6.62 -4.40 0.17
CA PHE A 56 7.49 -5.41 -0.42
C PHE A 56 6.79 -6.11 -1.58
N VAL A 57 7.30 -5.90 -2.78
CA VAL A 57 6.85 -6.59 -3.98
C VAL A 57 7.29 -8.05 -3.90
N THR A 58 6.34 -8.96 -4.08
CA THR A 58 6.56 -10.42 -3.93
C THR A 58 6.32 -11.21 -5.19
N SER A 59 5.55 -10.67 -6.12
CA SER A 59 5.17 -11.36 -7.35
C SER A 59 4.91 -10.32 -8.43
N ILE A 60 5.17 -10.71 -9.67
CA ILE A 60 4.74 -9.95 -10.84
C ILE A 60 3.43 -10.56 -11.37
N LEU A 61 2.60 -9.72 -11.97
CA LEU A 61 1.38 -10.13 -12.67
C LEU A 61 1.65 -10.06 -14.17
N VAL A 62 1.46 -11.17 -14.87
CA VAL A 62 1.72 -11.29 -16.31
C VAL A 62 0.53 -11.95 -17.02
N HIS A 63 0.44 -11.75 -18.33
CA HIS A 63 -0.49 -12.52 -19.16
C HIS A 63 -0.02 -13.95 -19.37
N GLU A 64 -0.91 -14.76 -19.93
CA GLU A 64 -0.66 -16.18 -20.14
C GLU A 64 0.48 -16.49 -21.11
N ASP A 65 0.62 -15.67 -22.14
CA ASP A 65 1.59 -15.78 -23.23
C ASP A 65 3.01 -15.35 -22.84
N VAL A 66 3.18 -14.77 -21.65
CA VAL A 66 4.51 -14.35 -21.17
C VAL A 66 5.28 -15.58 -20.66
N ASP A 67 6.38 -15.91 -21.35
CA ASP A 67 7.34 -16.91 -20.88
C ASP A 67 8.07 -16.41 -19.63
N VAL A 68 7.81 -17.07 -18.52
CA VAL A 68 8.42 -16.81 -17.22
C VAL A 68 9.36 -17.94 -16.79
N GLY A 69 9.70 -18.85 -17.70
CA GLY A 69 10.49 -20.05 -17.45
C GLY A 69 9.90 -20.89 -16.32
N ARG A 70 10.77 -21.44 -15.47
CA ARG A 70 10.36 -22.33 -14.36
C ARG A 70 9.97 -21.60 -13.08
N ASN A 71 9.55 -20.33 -13.17
CA ASN A 71 8.99 -19.63 -12.02
C ASN A 71 7.65 -20.24 -11.60
N LYS A 72 7.30 -20.08 -10.33
CA LYS A 72 6.01 -20.55 -9.82
C LYS A 72 4.93 -19.63 -10.34
N ARG A 73 4.04 -20.16 -11.18
CA ARG A 73 2.93 -19.43 -11.78
C ARG A 73 1.61 -19.93 -11.22
N VAL A 74 0.76 -19.01 -10.78
CA VAL A 74 -0.56 -19.30 -10.21
C VAL A 74 -1.57 -18.33 -10.82
N LEU A 75 -2.74 -18.83 -11.17
CA LEU A 75 -3.86 -18.00 -11.61
C LEU A 75 -4.18 -16.96 -10.52
N SER A 76 -4.28 -15.68 -10.88
CA SER A 76 -4.68 -14.63 -9.93
C SER A 76 -6.16 -14.29 -10.08
N ASP A 77 -6.73 -13.65 -9.08
CA ASP A 77 -8.07 -13.06 -9.09
C ASP A 77 -8.10 -11.67 -9.75
N LYS A 78 -7.02 -11.28 -10.47
CA LYS A 78 -6.82 -9.95 -11.05
C LYS A 78 -6.93 -9.98 -12.56
N PHE A 79 -7.42 -8.87 -13.10
CA PHE A 79 -7.55 -8.61 -14.52
C PHE A 79 -6.81 -7.31 -14.86
N ASP A 80 -6.40 -7.16 -16.12
CA ASP A 80 -5.95 -5.86 -16.63
C ASP A 80 -7.14 -4.97 -17.01
N GLU A 81 -6.84 -3.79 -17.57
CA GLU A 81 -7.85 -2.81 -18.01
C GLU A 81 -8.76 -3.32 -19.13
N ASP A 82 -8.32 -4.32 -19.92
CA ASP A 82 -9.09 -4.96 -20.98
C ASP A 82 -9.86 -6.21 -20.48
N GLY A 83 -9.85 -6.48 -19.18
CA GLY A 83 -10.51 -7.64 -18.58
C GLY A 83 -9.78 -8.97 -18.83
N ARG A 84 -8.51 -8.94 -19.21
CA ARG A 84 -7.70 -10.14 -19.43
C ARG A 84 -7.15 -10.66 -18.13
N VAL A 85 -7.25 -11.98 -17.96
CA VAL A 85 -6.74 -12.70 -16.78
C VAL A 85 -5.23 -12.49 -16.62
N LEU A 86 -4.82 -12.23 -15.38
CA LEU A 86 -3.42 -12.16 -14.99
C LEU A 86 -3.00 -13.36 -14.15
N PHE A 87 -1.75 -13.78 -14.31
CA PHE A 87 -1.12 -14.82 -13.51
C PHE A 87 -0.09 -14.20 -12.56
N SER A 88 -0.15 -14.61 -11.29
CA SER A 88 0.87 -14.28 -10.31
C SER A 88 2.09 -15.18 -10.49
N VAL A 89 3.25 -14.56 -10.67
CA VAL A 89 4.53 -15.26 -10.85
C VAL A 89 5.46 -14.95 -9.69
N LYS A 90 5.82 -16.01 -8.96
CA LYS A 90 6.76 -16.00 -7.83
C LYS A 90 8.09 -16.62 -8.22
N PRO A 91 9.22 -16.11 -7.70
CA PRO A 91 10.52 -16.68 -7.98
C PRO A 91 10.62 -18.14 -7.47
N ASP A 92 10.99 -19.07 -8.36
CA ASP A 92 11.44 -20.41 -7.96
C ASP A 92 12.96 -20.46 -7.89
N ARG A 93 13.51 -20.28 -6.68
CA ARG A 93 14.97 -20.15 -6.46
C ARG A 93 15.77 -21.43 -6.75
N ARG A 94 15.09 -22.54 -7.06
CA ARG A 94 15.75 -23.78 -7.54
C ARG A 94 16.27 -23.63 -8.97
N PHE A 95 15.63 -22.79 -9.77
CA PHE A 95 15.96 -22.59 -11.19
C PHE A 95 16.64 -21.25 -11.45
N ARG A 96 17.33 -21.13 -12.59
CA ARG A 96 18.12 -19.94 -12.94
C ARG A 96 17.24 -18.69 -13.06
N GLU A 97 16.08 -18.84 -13.70
CA GLU A 97 15.11 -17.76 -13.95
C GLU A 97 14.55 -17.24 -12.63
N GLY A 98 14.22 -18.13 -11.69
CA GLY A 98 13.74 -17.72 -10.38
C GLY A 98 14.81 -17.10 -9.49
N LYS A 99 16.07 -17.53 -9.60
CA LYS A 99 17.20 -16.80 -8.95
C LYS A 99 17.35 -15.38 -9.51
N LYS A 100 17.21 -15.19 -10.83
CA LYS A 100 17.25 -13.87 -11.48
C LYS A 100 16.09 -12.98 -11.01
N LEU A 101 14.85 -13.47 -11.08
CA LEU A 101 13.67 -12.73 -10.64
C LEU A 101 13.75 -12.36 -9.15
N ASN A 102 14.18 -13.29 -8.29
CA ASN A 102 14.37 -13.02 -6.88
C ASN A 102 15.40 -11.91 -6.64
N LYS A 103 16.52 -11.92 -7.37
CA LYS A 103 17.54 -10.86 -7.27
C LYS A 103 16.97 -9.51 -7.69
N ALA A 104 16.20 -9.47 -8.79
CA ALA A 104 15.57 -8.25 -9.27
C ALA A 104 14.54 -7.69 -8.26
N LEU A 105 13.69 -8.56 -7.70
CA LEU A 105 12.74 -8.18 -6.64
C LEU A 105 13.44 -7.65 -5.40
N ASN A 106 14.54 -8.28 -4.97
CA ASN A 106 15.31 -7.79 -3.82
C ASN A 106 15.87 -6.38 -4.08
N ILE A 107 16.47 -6.15 -5.25
CA ILE A 107 17.00 -4.83 -5.63
C ILE A 107 15.89 -3.79 -5.67
N LEU A 108 14.74 -4.12 -6.27
CA LEU A 108 13.57 -3.25 -6.29
C LEU A 108 13.14 -2.89 -4.85
N ASN A 109 12.96 -3.90 -4.00
CA ASN A 109 12.49 -3.70 -2.63
C ASN A 109 13.45 -2.86 -1.79
N GLU A 110 14.77 -3.03 -1.93
CA GLU A 110 15.74 -2.15 -1.23
C GLU A 110 15.61 -0.69 -1.66
N LYS A 111 15.41 -0.44 -2.96
CA LYS A 111 15.16 0.92 -3.45
C LYS A 111 13.81 1.47 -2.95
N LEU A 112 12.76 0.65 -2.96
CA LEU A 112 11.43 1.05 -2.49
C LEU A 112 11.36 1.34 -0.99
N LYS A 113 12.30 0.82 -0.17
CA LYS A 113 12.40 1.21 1.25
C LYS A 113 12.74 2.68 1.43
N GLN A 114 13.54 3.25 0.54
CA GLN A 114 13.93 4.66 0.55
C GLN A 114 12.87 5.58 -0.06
N LEU A 115 11.91 5.00 -0.78
CA LEU A 115 10.85 5.72 -1.48
C LEU A 115 9.49 5.33 -0.90
N PRO A 116 9.08 5.88 0.26
CA PRO A 116 7.87 5.47 0.96
C PRO A 116 6.61 5.56 0.11
N SER A 117 5.68 4.64 0.35
CA SER A 117 4.33 4.74 -0.21
C SER A 117 3.63 6.02 0.27
N PHE A 118 2.62 6.50 -0.45
CA PHE A 118 1.84 7.66 -0.01
C PHE A 118 1.32 7.46 1.43
N SER A 119 0.74 6.30 1.73
CA SER A 119 0.25 5.98 3.07
C SER A 119 1.34 6.15 4.14
N THR A 120 2.50 5.53 3.95
CA THR A 120 3.63 5.59 4.89
C THR A 120 4.15 7.01 5.04
N TRP A 121 4.34 7.71 3.92
CA TRP A 121 4.84 9.07 3.90
C TRP A 121 3.88 10.00 4.66
N MET A 122 2.58 9.88 4.39
CA MET A 122 1.56 10.76 4.96
C MET A 122 1.41 10.57 6.48
N VAL A 123 1.32 9.32 6.96
CA VAL A 123 1.17 9.07 8.40
C VAL A 123 2.39 9.51 9.19
N ASN A 124 3.59 9.44 8.60
CA ASN A 124 4.81 9.97 9.21
C ASN A 124 4.86 11.50 9.13
N LYS A 125 4.47 12.10 7.99
CA LYS A 125 4.46 13.55 7.77
C LYS A 125 3.54 14.27 8.77
N LEU A 126 2.43 13.64 9.14
CA LEU A 126 1.44 14.17 10.08
C LEU A 126 1.65 13.71 11.52
N ASP A 127 2.71 12.94 11.78
CA ASP A 127 2.99 12.33 13.09
C ASP A 127 1.78 11.57 13.66
N CYS A 128 1.10 10.78 12.82
CA CYS A 128 -0.12 10.06 13.17
C CYS A 128 -0.01 8.54 12.91
N TYR A 129 1.20 7.99 12.95
CA TYR A 129 1.42 6.55 12.92
C TYR A 129 1.10 5.93 14.28
N PHE A 130 0.10 5.05 14.31
CA PHE A 130 -0.24 4.22 15.46
C PHE A 130 -0.24 2.77 15.02
N GLU A 131 0.15 1.88 15.94
CA GLU A 131 0.02 0.45 15.77
C GLU A 131 -0.65 -0.16 17.00
N VAL A 132 -1.56 -1.10 16.77
CA VAL A 132 -2.25 -1.82 17.83
C VAL A 132 -2.22 -3.31 17.53
N PHE A 133 -2.07 -4.09 18.59
CA PHE A 133 -2.15 -5.54 18.55
C PHE A 133 -3.50 -5.98 19.11
N GLY A 134 -4.11 -6.97 18.47
CA GLY A 134 -5.39 -7.55 18.88
C GLY A 134 -5.43 -9.05 18.62
N VAL A 135 -6.59 -9.67 18.87
CA VAL A 135 -6.80 -11.11 18.67
C VAL A 135 -8.07 -11.33 17.85
N SER A 136 -7.91 -11.82 16.62
CA SER A 136 -9.01 -12.14 15.72
C SER A 136 -8.98 -13.63 15.39
N ASN A 137 -10.09 -14.35 15.61
CA ASN A 137 -10.21 -15.80 15.37
C ASN A 137 -9.05 -16.62 15.97
N GLY A 138 -8.65 -16.32 17.20
CA GLY A 138 -7.55 -16.98 17.90
C GLY A 138 -6.14 -16.66 17.37
N ARG A 139 -6.00 -15.71 16.44
CA ARG A 139 -4.72 -15.25 15.89
C ARG A 139 -4.40 -13.83 16.34
N THR A 140 -3.14 -13.60 16.70
CA THR A 140 -2.62 -12.24 16.90
C THR A 140 -2.71 -11.48 15.58
N VAL A 141 -3.38 -10.33 15.61
CA VAL A 141 -3.48 -9.40 14.49
C VAL A 141 -2.85 -8.08 14.86
N MET A 142 -2.21 -7.44 13.90
CA MET A 142 -1.63 -6.11 14.03
C MET A 142 -2.32 -5.20 13.02
N ALA A 143 -2.78 -4.04 13.47
CA ALA A 143 -3.24 -2.97 12.59
C ALA A 143 -2.37 -1.74 12.80
N CYS A 144 -2.16 -0.98 11.73
CA CYS A 144 -1.44 0.28 11.76
C CYS A 144 -2.27 1.39 11.12
N SER A 145 -1.91 2.64 11.39
CA SER A 145 -2.45 3.78 10.66
C SER A 145 -2.20 3.64 9.17
N SER A 146 -3.13 4.10 8.35
CA SER A 146 -2.95 4.18 6.91
C SER A 146 -3.66 5.38 6.32
N ALA A 147 -3.13 5.89 5.21
CA ALA A 147 -3.65 7.05 4.52
C ALA A 147 -3.80 6.77 3.01
N GLY A 148 -4.81 7.37 2.40
CA GLY A 148 -5.08 7.28 0.97
C GLY A 148 -5.45 8.63 0.38
N PHE A 149 -5.09 8.86 -0.88
CA PHE A 149 -5.52 10.04 -1.65
C PHE A 149 -6.50 9.60 -2.73
N TYR A 150 -7.69 10.16 -2.70
CA TYR A 150 -8.79 9.88 -3.61
C TYR A 150 -8.98 11.10 -4.50
N GLY A 151 -8.27 11.11 -5.63
CA GLY A 151 -8.12 12.29 -6.50
C GLY A 151 -9.44 12.85 -7.03
N ASP A 152 -10.36 11.98 -7.42
CA ASP A 152 -11.68 12.35 -7.94
C ASP A 152 -12.57 12.98 -6.87
N LYS A 153 -12.34 12.62 -5.60
CA LYS A 153 -13.01 13.21 -4.43
C LYS A 153 -12.21 14.36 -3.82
N GLY A 154 -11.02 14.65 -4.35
CA GLY A 154 -10.10 15.66 -3.83
C GLY A 154 -9.69 15.42 -2.36
N ALA A 155 -9.73 14.18 -1.86
CA ALA A 155 -9.66 13.92 -0.43
C ALA A 155 -8.48 13.03 -0.05
N VAL A 156 -7.70 13.46 0.95
CA VAL A 156 -6.88 12.56 1.76
C VAL A 156 -7.71 12.07 2.92
N VAL A 157 -7.74 10.76 3.11
CA VAL A 157 -8.34 10.10 4.28
C VAL A 157 -7.28 9.34 5.06
N VAL A 158 -7.42 9.32 6.38
CA VAL A 158 -6.57 8.58 7.30
C VAL A 158 -7.45 7.70 8.17
N ARG A 159 -7.11 6.42 8.28
CA ARG A 159 -7.66 5.55 9.32
C ARG A 159 -6.58 5.28 10.36
N ILE A 160 -6.94 5.42 11.62
CA ILE A 160 -6.06 5.17 12.77
C ILE A 160 -6.68 4.04 13.58
N PRO A 161 -5.97 2.93 13.80
CA PRO A 161 -6.48 1.87 14.64
C PRO A 161 -6.45 2.32 16.11
N VAL A 162 -7.50 1.98 16.84
CA VAL A 162 -7.60 2.20 18.28
C VAL A 162 -7.87 0.88 18.98
N GLY A 163 -7.17 0.64 20.09
CA GLY A 163 -7.43 -0.51 20.97
C GLY A 163 -8.80 -0.40 21.65
N GLU A 164 -9.19 -1.42 22.43
CA GLU A 164 -10.47 -1.39 23.16
C GLU A 164 -10.52 -0.27 24.22
N SER A 165 -9.37 0.17 24.74
CA SER A 165 -9.24 1.40 25.52
C SER A 165 -8.94 2.59 24.59
N ASP A 166 -9.97 3.36 24.24
CA ASP A 166 -9.84 4.66 23.55
C ASP A 166 -8.87 5.63 24.30
N ASN A 167 -8.54 5.34 25.56
CA ASN A 167 -7.77 6.18 26.48
C ASN A 167 -6.35 6.53 26.01
N ALA A 168 -5.74 5.74 25.11
CA ALA A 168 -4.39 6.04 24.59
C ALA A 168 -4.41 6.96 23.38
N PHE A 169 -5.55 7.08 22.69
CA PHE A 169 -5.69 7.90 21.51
C PHE A 169 -6.17 9.30 21.89
N SER A 170 -5.32 10.31 21.69
CA SER A 170 -5.67 11.71 21.96
C SER A 170 -5.83 12.46 20.63
N PRO A 171 -7.07 12.71 20.17
CA PRO A 171 -7.33 13.43 18.92
C PRO A 171 -6.70 14.83 18.88
N GLU A 172 -6.54 15.46 20.04
CA GLU A 172 -5.97 16.81 20.20
C GLU A 172 -4.50 16.90 19.78
N LYS A 173 -3.80 15.77 19.71
CA LYS A 173 -2.39 15.70 19.26
C LYS A 173 -2.27 15.53 17.74
N LEU A 174 -3.38 15.34 17.03
CA LEU A 174 -3.35 15.16 15.59
C LEU A 174 -3.10 16.48 14.86
N HIS A 175 -2.47 16.36 13.70
CA HIS A 175 -2.22 17.51 12.82
C HIS A 175 -3.52 18.28 12.52
N PRO A 176 -3.54 19.63 12.64
CA PRO A 176 -4.78 20.43 12.55
C PRO A 176 -5.56 20.31 11.22
N SER A 177 -4.91 19.86 10.15
CA SER A 177 -5.59 19.62 8.87
C SER A 177 -6.48 18.37 8.87
N LEU A 178 -6.39 17.51 9.89
CA LEU A 178 -7.21 16.30 10.03
C LEU A 178 -8.53 16.61 10.76
N MET A 179 -9.64 16.42 10.06
CA MET A 179 -10.99 16.50 10.61
C MET A 179 -11.54 15.09 10.83
N ALA A 180 -12.09 14.83 12.01
CA ALA A 180 -12.73 13.55 12.29
C ALA A 180 -13.98 13.35 11.42
N ILE A 181 -14.14 12.15 10.87
CA ILE A 181 -15.29 11.76 10.05
C ILE A 181 -15.93 10.48 10.58
N LYS A 182 -17.18 10.24 10.19
CA LYS A 182 -17.88 8.98 10.47
C LYS A 182 -17.33 7.87 9.56
N HIS A 183 -17.45 6.62 10.01
CA HIS A 183 -17.10 5.46 9.18
C HIS A 183 -17.89 5.42 7.86
N SER A 184 -19.17 5.82 7.88
CA SER A 184 -19.99 5.89 6.66
C SER A 184 -19.47 6.90 5.64
N GLU A 185 -18.90 8.02 6.09
CA GLU A 185 -18.26 9.00 5.20
C GLU A 185 -16.95 8.45 4.64
N PHE A 186 -16.18 7.73 5.46
CA PHE A 186 -14.97 7.04 5.00
C PHE A 186 -15.30 6.06 3.86
N ILE A 187 -16.27 5.16 4.05
CA ILE A 187 -16.72 4.21 3.02
C ILE A 187 -17.16 4.95 1.74
N ALA A 188 -17.94 6.02 1.87
CA ALA A 188 -18.42 6.80 0.73
C ALA A 188 -17.29 7.45 -0.08
N ILE A 189 -16.13 7.72 0.54
CA ILE A 189 -14.94 8.23 -0.14
C ILE A 189 -14.10 7.09 -0.72
N THR A 190 -13.96 5.99 0.01
CA THR A 190 -13.01 4.92 -0.33
C THR A 190 -13.57 3.86 -1.27
N GLU A 191 -14.89 3.78 -1.43
CA GLU A 191 -15.57 2.71 -2.17
C GLU A 191 -15.16 1.31 -1.65
N GLU A 192 -14.89 1.22 -0.34
CA GLU A 192 -14.65 -0.06 0.38
C GLU A 192 -15.94 -0.88 0.53
#